data_AF-A0A3A5VV63-F1
#
_entry.id   AF-A0A3A5VV63-F1
#
_cell.length_a   1.000
_cell.length_b   1.000
_cell.length_c   1.000
_cell.angle_alpha   90.00
_cell.angle_beta   90.00
_cell.angle_gamma   90.00
#
_symmetry.space_group_name_H-M   'P 1'
#
loop_
_entity.id
_entity.type
_entity.pdbx_description
1 polymer ?
#
loop_
_entity_poly.entity_id
_entity_poly.type
_entity_poly.pdbx_seq_one_letter_code
_entity_poly.pdbx_strand_id
1 'polypeptide(L)'
;MEYYSADWCEPCRDVSAQLTNLSNETAVVLQHHGSPADSTFLSASKLRYDDTYRLLFLPAMVVDGSHLLTGTRQAMDLETVLANSTPAWSGLSSLVVSNQTLLWNASLDGTVRAWYAEPTPHTKINATHPSLARSMIS
;
A
#
# COMPACT_ATOMS: atom_id res chain seq x y z
N MET A 1 3.87 3.03 3.39
CA MET A 1 3.44 1.65 3.70
C MET A 1 2.51 1.14 2.61
N GLU A 2 2.65 -0.13 2.27
CA GLU A 2 1.73 -0.84 1.38
C GLU A 2 0.91 -1.85 2.18
N TYR A 3 -0.40 -1.82 2.03
CA TYR A 3 -1.34 -2.69 2.72
C TYR A 3 -2.05 -3.60 1.71
N TYR A 4 -1.91 -4.90 1.89
CA TYR A 4 -2.50 -5.93 1.04
C TYR A 4 -3.71 -6.54 1.73
N SER A 5 -4.85 -6.46 1.05
CA SER A 5 -6.15 -6.88 1.58
C SER A 5 -7.09 -7.36 0.48
N ALA A 6 -8.29 -7.77 0.89
CA ALA A 6 -9.40 -8.06 0.01
C ALA A 6 -10.72 -7.88 0.76
N ASP A 7 -11.78 -7.57 0.04
CA ASP A 7 -13.12 -7.36 0.62
C ASP A 7 -13.75 -8.63 1.19
N TRP A 8 -13.33 -9.79 0.69
CA TRP A 8 -13.76 -11.08 1.22
C TRP A 8 -12.97 -11.52 2.44
N CYS A 9 -11.85 -10.85 2.75
CA CYS A 9 -10.98 -11.18 3.88
C CYS A 9 -11.54 -10.55 5.16
N GLU A 10 -12.18 -11.36 5.99
CA GLU A 10 -12.72 -10.90 7.28
C GLU A 10 -11.65 -10.31 8.22
N PRO A 11 -10.47 -10.93 8.42
CA PRO A 11 -9.43 -10.36 9.27
C PRO A 11 -8.85 -9.03 8.75
N CYS A 12 -9.03 -8.73 7.47
CA CYS A 12 -8.58 -7.47 6.87
C CYS A 12 -9.41 -6.28 7.36
N ARG A 13 -10.65 -6.50 7.84
CA ARG A 13 -11.53 -5.41 8.30
C ARG A 13 -10.97 -4.69 9.53
N ASP A 14 -10.44 -5.46 10.49
CA ASP A 14 -9.87 -4.92 11.71
C ASP A 14 -8.63 -4.06 11.42
N VAL A 15 -7.79 -4.52 10.48
CA VAL A 15 -6.60 -3.78 10.03
C VAL A 15 -7.02 -2.52 9.28
N SER A 16 -7.98 -2.59 8.36
CA SER A 16 -8.47 -1.42 7.63
C SER A 16 -9.02 -0.33 8.58
N ALA A 17 -9.73 -0.73 9.63
CA ALA A 17 -10.24 0.22 10.64
C ALA A 17 -9.10 0.94 11.38
N GLN A 18 -8.03 0.22 11.75
CA GLN A 18 -6.85 0.82 12.38
C GLN A 18 -6.14 1.79 11.42
N LEU A 19 -5.95 1.38 10.17
CA LEU A 19 -5.23 2.17 9.16
C LEU A 19 -5.94 3.46 8.75
N THR A 20 -7.27 3.50 8.85
CA THR A 20 -8.06 4.69 8.48
C THR A 20 -7.68 5.93 9.30
N ASN A 21 -7.23 5.74 10.54
CA ASN A 21 -6.80 6.85 11.41
C ASN A 21 -5.32 7.25 11.20
N LEU A 22 -4.49 6.33 10.67
CA LEU A 22 -3.05 6.54 10.46
C LEU A 22 -2.73 7.39 9.22
N SER A 23 -3.59 7.34 8.20
CA SER A 23 -3.32 7.95 6.88
C SER A 23 -3.23 9.48 6.87
N ASN A 24 -3.58 10.14 7.97
CA ASN A 24 -3.74 11.60 8.02
C ASN A 24 -2.59 12.34 8.71
N GLU A 25 -1.69 11.65 9.43
CA GLU A 25 -0.73 12.35 10.31
C GLU A 25 0.72 11.83 10.24
N THR A 26 0.96 10.53 9.98
CA THR A 26 2.29 9.94 10.17
C THR A 26 2.78 9.01 9.06
N ALA A 27 1.89 8.48 8.22
CA ALA A 27 2.27 7.54 7.18
C ALA A 27 1.39 7.66 5.93
N VAL A 28 2.00 7.45 4.77
CA VAL A 28 1.27 7.22 3.51
C VAL A 28 0.92 5.73 3.43
N VAL A 29 -0.37 5.43 3.30
CA VAL A 29 -0.89 4.06 3.09
C VAL A 29 -1.31 3.92 1.64
N LEU A 30 -0.77 2.92 0.94
CA LEU A 30 -1.24 2.49 -0.37
C LEU A 30 -1.90 1.11 -0.20
N GLN A 31 -3.19 1.00 -0.50
CA GLN A 31 -3.91 -0.26 -0.37
C GLN A 31 -3.91 -1.04 -1.70
N HIS A 32 -3.76 -2.35 -1.61
CA HIS A 32 -3.63 -3.27 -2.75
C HIS A 32 -4.62 -4.41 -2.66
N HIS A 33 -5.45 -4.56 -3.70
CA HIS A 33 -6.29 -5.74 -3.89
C HIS A 33 -5.67 -6.64 -4.97
N GLY A 34 -4.86 -7.60 -4.53
CA GLY A 34 -4.20 -8.59 -5.39
C GLY A 34 -4.95 -9.92 -5.55
N SER A 35 -6.10 -10.08 -4.89
CA SER A 35 -6.91 -11.30 -5.00
C SER A 35 -7.85 -11.24 -6.21
N PRO A 36 -7.79 -12.19 -7.16
CA PRO A 36 -8.73 -12.24 -8.30
C PRO A 36 -10.20 -12.44 -7.91
N ALA A 37 -10.47 -12.85 -6.67
CA ALA A 37 -11.82 -12.97 -6.14
C ALA A 37 -12.42 -11.63 -5.68
N ASP A 38 -11.65 -10.55 -5.71
CA ASP A 38 -12.11 -9.20 -5.41
C ASP A 38 -12.58 -8.48 -6.69
N SER A 39 -13.72 -7.78 -6.65
CA SER A 39 -14.19 -7.02 -7.82
C SER A 39 -13.29 -5.84 -8.17
N THR A 40 -12.48 -5.39 -7.20
CA THR A 40 -11.53 -4.28 -7.35
C THR A 40 -10.10 -4.78 -7.59
N PHE A 41 -9.95 -6.05 -7.97
CA PHE A 41 -8.68 -6.69 -8.31
C PHE A 41 -7.81 -5.85 -9.26
N LEU A 42 -6.52 -5.78 -8.95
CA LEU A 42 -5.49 -5.20 -9.80
C LEU A 42 -4.34 -6.19 -10.00
N SER A 43 -4.05 -6.55 -11.25
CA SER A 43 -2.98 -7.49 -11.60
C SER A 43 -1.59 -7.00 -11.16
N ALA A 44 -1.32 -5.70 -11.26
CA ALA A 44 -0.07 -5.11 -10.76
C ALA A 44 0.09 -5.29 -9.24
N SER A 45 -1.00 -5.15 -8.47
CA SER A 45 -1.02 -5.43 -7.03
C SER A 45 -0.76 -6.91 -6.74
N LYS A 46 -1.31 -7.82 -7.56
CA LYS A 46 -1.05 -9.26 -7.44
C LYS A 46 0.41 -9.60 -7.71
N LEU A 47 0.99 -9.08 -8.79
CA LEU A 47 2.39 -9.30 -9.12
C LEU A 47 3.32 -8.80 -8.01
N ARG A 48 3.01 -7.64 -7.42
CA ARG A 48 3.78 -7.10 -6.31
C ARG A 48 3.66 -7.96 -5.04
N TYR A 49 2.47 -8.46 -4.75
CA TYR A 49 2.22 -9.38 -3.65
C TYR A 49 2.97 -10.71 -3.82
N ASP A 50 2.85 -11.36 -4.99
CA ASP A 50 3.38 -12.70 -5.26
C ASP A 50 4.90 -12.68 -5.51
N ASP A 51 5.39 -11.74 -6.33
CA ASP A 51 6.76 -11.81 -6.86
C ASP A 51 7.70 -10.85 -6.14
N THR A 52 7.26 -9.64 -5.81
CA THR A 52 8.12 -8.65 -5.16
C THR A 52 8.30 -8.96 -3.68
N TYR A 53 7.19 -9.19 -2.97
CA TYR A 53 7.22 -9.41 -1.53
C TYR A 53 6.99 -10.87 -1.12
N ARG A 54 6.55 -11.74 -2.05
CA ARG A 54 6.33 -13.18 -1.82
C ARG A 54 5.46 -13.44 -0.59
N LEU A 55 4.41 -12.63 -0.46
CA LEU A 55 3.47 -12.70 0.65
C LEU A 55 2.61 -13.97 0.51
N LEU A 56 2.25 -14.56 1.65
CA LEU A 56 1.53 -15.84 1.67
C LEU A 56 0.08 -15.73 2.13
N PHE A 57 -0.22 -14.73 2.98
CA PHE A 57 -1.53 -14.57 3.59
C PHE A 57 -1.99 -13.11 3.55
N LEU A 58 -3.29 -12.90 3.72
CA LEU A 58 -3.92 -11.61 3.95
C LEU A 58 -4.47 -11.57 5.40
N PRO A 59 -4.52 -10.40 6.05
CA PRO A 59 -3.90 -9.15 5.63
C PRO A 59 -2.37 -9.23 5.70
N ALA A 60 -1.70 -8.43 4.87
CA ALA A 60 -0.25 -8.24 4.95
C ALA A 60 0.10 -6.77 4.75
N MET A 61 1.17 -6.30 5.39
CA MET A 61 1.66 -4.94 5.25
C MET A 61 3.16 -4.96 5.01
N VAL A 62 3.60 -4.05 4.16
CA VAL A 62 5.01 -3.78 3.91
C VAL A 62 5.28 -2.33 4.31
N VAL A 63 6.11 -2.15 5.35
CA VAL A 63 6.57 -0.84 5.81
C VAL A 63 7.93 -0.56 5.17
N ASP A 64 8.04 0.60 4.54
CA ASP A 64 9.23 1.12 3.87
C ASP A 64 9.94 0.15 2.91
N GLY A 65 9.16 -0.74 2.30
CA GLY A 65 9.63 -1.70 1.30
C GLY A 65 10.42 -2.90 1.85
N SER A 66 10.56 -3.02 3.18
CA SER A 66 11.46 -4.01 3.79
C SER A 66 10.86 -4.75 5.00
N HIS A 67 10.05 -4.09 5.81
CA HIS A 67 9.46 -4.69 7.01
C HIS A 67 8.12 -5.33 6.68
N LEU A 68 8.01 -6.64 6.87
CA LEU A 68 6.80 -7.42 6.57
C LEU A 68 6.02 -7.72 7.86
N LEU A 69 4.75 -7.31 7.88
CA LEU A 69 3.80 -7.63 8.95
C LEU A 69 2.65 -8.43 8.36
N THR A 70 2.47 -9.65 8.82
CA THR A 70 1.47 -10.59 8.27
C THR A 70 0.46 -11.02 9.33
N GLY A 71 -0.81 -11.01 8.96
CA GLY A 71 -1.92 -11.29 9.86
C GLY A 71 -2.23 -10.15 10.83
N THR A 72 -3.38 -10.26 11.50
CA THR A 72 -3.94 -9.21 12.35
C THR A 72 -3.11 -8.93 13.59
N ARG A 73 -2.45 -9.94 14.17
CA ARG A 73 -1.61 -9.75 15.36
C ARG A 73 -0.41 -8.86 15.09
N GLN A 74 0.30 -9.11 14.00
CA GLN A 74 1.45 -8.30 13.61
C GLN A 74 1.03 -6.90 13.14
N ALA A 75 -0.22 -6.75 12.70
CA ALA A 75 -0.75 -5.43 12.38
C ALA A 75 -0.93 -4.54 13.63
N MET A 76 -1.15 -5.12 14.81
CA MET A 76 -1.19 -4.36 16.06
C MET A 76 0.18 -3.81 16.47
N ASP A 77 1.27 -4.42 15.99
CA ASP A 77 2.63 -3.94 16.25
C ASP A 77 3.02 -2.76 15.34
N LEU A 78 2.14 -2.33 14.43
CA LEU A 78 2.43 -1.33 13.40
C LEU A 78 2.95 -0.01 13.99
N GLU A 79 2.32 0.52 15.04
CA GLU A 79 2.77 1.78 15.66
C GLU A 79 4.20 1.67 16.19
N THR A 80 4.56 0.53 16.77
CA THR A 80 5.92 0.27 17.27
C THR A 80 6.91 0.16 16.11
N VAL A 81 6.52 -0.48 15.01
CA VAL A 81 7.35 -0.58 13.79
C VAL A 81 7.57 0.80 13.19
N LEU A 82 6.53 1.63 13.08
CA LEU A 82 6.65 2.99 12.55
C LEU A 82 7.50 3.89 13.45
N ALA A 83 7.34 3.81 14.78
CA ALA A 83 8.14 4.59 15.72
C ALA A 83 9.64 4.25 15.68
N ASN A 84 9.97 3.00 15.36
CA ASN A 84 11.34 2.52 15.22
C ASN A 84 11.87 2.60 13.78
N SER A 85 11.01 2.93 12.80
CA SER A 85 11.43 3.11 11.42
C SER A 85 11.96 4.51 11.22
N THR A 86 13.24 4.62 10.86
CA THR A 86 13.85 5.87 10.38
C THR A 86 14.38 5.62 8.98
N PRO A 87 13.51 5.65 7.97
CA PRO A 87 13.92 5.33 6.61
C PRO A 87 14.87 6.42 6.08
N ALA A 88 16.03 5.98 5.57
CA ALA A 88 17.00 6.84 4.91
C ALA A 88 16.66 6.97 3.42
N TRP A 89 15.56 7.67 3.11
CA TRP A 89 15.15 7.90 1.73
C TRP A 89 16.20 8.73 0.98
N SER A 90 16.64 8.24 -0.17
CA SER A 90 17.56 8.95 -1.07
C SER A 90 17.30 8.54 -2.52
N GLY A 91 17.91 9.25 -3.46
CA GLY A 91 17.84 8.90 -4.88
C GLY A 91 16.76 9.63 -5.68
N LEU A 92 15.64 10.06 -5.08
CA LEU A 92 14.65 10.93 -5.75
C LEU A 92 14.87 12.38 -5.30
N SER A 93 15.33 13.26 -6.19
CA SER A 93 15.73 14.63 -5.86
C SER A 93 14.63 15.66 -6.07
N SER A 94 13.72 15.44 -7.02
CA SER A 94 12.56 16.31 -7.24
C SER A 94 11.41 15.56 -7.88
N LEU A 95 10.18 15.95 -7.55
CA LEU A 95 8.93 15.46 -8.15
C LEU A 95 8.01 16.66 -8.44
N VAL A 96 7.62 16.84 -9.70
CA VAL A 96 6.75 17.94 -10.14
C VAL A 96 5.69 17.40 -11.07
N VAL A 97 4.43 17.81 -10.85
CA VAL A 97 3.36 17.61 -11.81
C VAL A 97 3.17 18.91 -12.58
N SER A 98 3.35 18.88 -13.90
CA SER A 98 3.13 20.03 -14.78
C SER A 98 2.43 19.58 -16.05
N ASN A 99 1.35 20.27 -16.43
CA ASN A 99 0.58 19.96 -17.65
C ASN A 99 0.23 18.47 -17.78
N GLN A 100 -0.31 17.86 -16.72
CA GLN A 100 -0.67 16.43 -16.66
C GLN A 100 0.51 15.46 -16.86
N THR A 101 1.74 15.96 -16.80
CA THR A 101 2.97 15.16 -16.89
C THR A 101 3.64 15.12 -15.53
N LEU A 102 3.99 13.91 -15.08
CA LEU A 102 4.82 13.71 -13.90
C LEU A 102 6.29 13.78 -14.32
N LEU A 103 7.01 14.75 -13.78
CA LEU A 103 8.44 14.96 -14.01
C LEU A 103 9.18 14.66 -12.71
N TRP A 104 10.24 13.87 -12.79
CA TRP A 104 11.09 13.60 -11.65
C TRP A 104 12.56 13.68 -12.03
N ASN A 105 13.39 14.02 -11.05
CA ASN A 105 14.84 13.87 -11.14
C ASN A 105 15.30 12.86 -10.10
N ALA A 106 16.29 12.06 -10.46
CA ALA A 106 16.91 11.09 -9.58
C ALA A 106 18.43 11.32 -9.53
N SER A 107 19.02 11.12 -8.35
CA SER A 107 20.47 11.17 -8.13
C SER A 107 21.13 9.79 -8.10
N LEU A 108 20.31 8.74 -8.11
CA LEU A 108 20.73 7.34 -8.13
C LEU A 108 20.01 6.61 -9.25
N ASP A 109 20.69 5.65 -9.86
CA ASP A 109 20.05 4.73 -10.82
C ASP A 109 19.05 3.83 -10.09
N GLY A 110 17.88 3.66 -10.68
CA GLY A 110 16.81 2.86 -10.08
C GLY A 110 15.54 2.83 -10.92
N THR A 111 14.53 2.16 -10.40
CA THR A 111 13.20 2.08 -11.02
C THR A 111 12.23 2.98 -10.27
N VAL A 112 11.61 3.92 -10.97
CA VAL A 112 10.48 4.68 -10.44
C VAL A 112 9.19 3.94 -10.77
N ARG A 113 8.37 3.71 -9.74
CA ARG A 113 7.02 3.15 -9.90
C ARG A 113 6.02 4.14 -9.34
N ALA A 114 5.09 4.59 -10.17
CA ALA A 114 4.01 5.47 -9.79
C ALA A 114 2.71 4.67 -9.69
N TRP A 115 2.00 4.83 -8.56
CA TRP A 115 0.71 4.21 -8.33
C TRP A 115 -0.38 5.26 -8.37
N TYR A 116 -1.41 5.02 -9.17
CA TYR A 116 -2.64 5.78 -9.08
C TYR A 116 -3.56 5.09 -8.08
N ALA A 117 -3.99 5.84 -7.07
CA ALA A 117 -4.87 5.37 -6.01
C ALA A 117 -6.07 6.30 -5.86
N GLU A 118 -7.22 5.73 -5.53
CA GLU A 118 -8.46 6.49 -5.33
C GLU A 118 -9.30 5.91 -4.19
N PRO A 119 -10.13 6.73 -3.53
CA PRO A 119 -11.13 6.23 -2.59
C PRO A 119 -12.09 5.28 -3.29
N THR A 120 -12.18 4.04 -2.81
CA THR A 120 -13.02 3.00 -3.44
C THR A 120 -13.96 2.37 -2.41
N PRO A 121 -15.28 2.29 -2.67
CA PRO A 121 -16.21 1.63 -1.76
C PRO A 121 -15.90 0.15 -1.56
N HIS A 122 -16.02 -0.33 -0.32
CA HIS A 122 -15.96 -1.74 0.00
C HIS A 122 -17.25 -2.44 -0.47
N THR A 123 -17.11 -3.60 -1.13
CA THR A 123 -18.21 -4.34 -1.77
C THR A 123 -19.15 -5.08 -0.83
N LYS A 124 -18.78 -5.27 0.45
CA LYS A 124 -19.53 -6.10 1.40
C LYS A 124 -20.04 -5.35 2.62
N ILE A 125 -19.45 -4.20 2.92
CA ILE A 125 -19.76 -3.41 4.12
C ILE A 125 -19.82 -1.93 3.73
N ASN A 126 -20.50 -1.13 4.54
CA ASN A 126 -20.57 0.32 4.34
C ASN A 126 -19.28 1.00 4.83
N ALA A 127 -18.20 0.84 4.06
CA ALA A 127 -16.89 1.43 4.30
C ALA A 127 -16.23 1.82 2.98
N THR A 128 -15.21 2.68 3.05
CA THR A 128 -14.43 3.12 1.89
C THR A 128 -12.96 2.84 2.15
N HIS A 129 -12.29 2.22 1.18
CA HIS A 129 -10.85 2.12 1.13
C HIS A 129 -10.30 3.48 0.70
N PRO A 130 -9.56 4.22 1.54
CA PRO A 130 -9.22 5.62 1.26
C PRO A 130 -8.23 5.81 0.10
N SER A 131 -7.36 4.82 -0.12
CA SER A 131 -6.23 4.92 -1.06
C SER A 131 -5.98 3.58 -1.77
N LEU A 132 -7.02 3.04 -2.42
CA LEU A 132 -6.92 1.77 -3.15
C LEU A 132 -6.22 1.97 -4.49
N ALA A 133 -5.17 1.19 -4.76
CA ALA A 133 -4.44 1.17 -6.01
C ALA A 133 -5.34 0.72 -7.18
N ARG A 134 -5.34 1.49 -8.27
CA ARG A 134 -6.16 1.25 -9.47
C ARG A 134 -5.32 1.07 -10.73
N SER A 135 -4.15 1.68 -10.79
CA SER A 135 -3.19 1.45 -11.86
C SER A 135 -1.76 1.71 -11.39
N MET A 136 -0.80 1.22 -12.18
CA MET A 136 0.63 1.37 -11.93
C MET A 136 1.34 1.72 -13.23
N ILE A 137 2.28 2.66 -13.13
CA ILE A 137 3.18 3.08 -14.19
C ILE A 137 4.60 2.78 -13.71
N SER A 138 5.37 2.05 -14.51
CA SER A 138 6.75 1.63 -14.24
C SER A 138 7.62 1.80 -15.47
#